data_AF-A0A350WQS1-F1
#
_entry.id   AF-A0A350WQS1-F1
#
_cell.length_a   1.000
_cell.length_b   1.000
_cell.length_c   1.000
_cell.angle_alpha   90.00
_cell.angle_beta   90.00
_cell.angle_gamma   90.00
#
_symmetry.space_group_name_H-M   'P 1'
#
loop_
_entity.id
_entity.type
_entity.pdbx_description
1 polymer ?
#
loop_
_entity_poly.entity_id
_entity_poly.type
_entity_poly.pdbx_seq_one_letter_code
_entity_poly.pdbx_strand_id
1 'polypeptide(L)'
;IGYQAYAARSVLVAESFRHEPAFWNEVGEAFPSDAKVIALTQDYGYRLMLYGWRQVDLWPLATGLSETRNPDRDFAEDFNDLTAGKDYFLVTAFGQLDKQPSLKKILDTYPIANEGDGFVLYDLRSK
;
A
#
# COMPACT_ATOMS: atom_id res chain seq x y z
N ILE A 1 26.63 -7.44 21.09
CA ILE A 1 26.16 -6.37 20.17
C ILE A 1 25.94 -6.86 18.72
N GLY A 2 26.44 -8.03 18.28
CA GLY A 2 26.28 -8.49 16.89
C GLY A 2 24.94 -9.13 16.47
N TYR A 3 24.08 -9.56 17.40
CA TYR A 3 22.85 -10.29 17.06
C TYR A 3 21.73 -9.38 16.52
N GLN A 4 21.61 -8.17 17.06
CA GLN A 4 20.59 -7.19 16.66
C GLN A 4 20.83 -6.66 15.22
N ALA A 5 22.09 -6.55 14.81
CA ALA A 5 22.45 -6.17 13.44
C ALA A 5 22.19 -7.30 12.42
N TYR A 6 22.33 -8.58 12.84
CA TYR A 6 22.02 -9.73 11.99
C TYR A 6 20.51 -9.90 11.79
N ALA A 7 19.70 -9.65 12.83
CA ALA A 7 18.24 -9.65 12.72
C ALA A 7 17.73 -8.52 11.81
N ALA A 8 18.28 -7.30 11.94
CA ALA A 8 17.94 -6.19 11.06
C ALA A 8 18.34 -6.45 9.59
N ARG A 9 19.51 -7.08 9.35
CA ARG A 9 19.91 -7.53 8.01
C ARG A 9 18.94 -8.58 7.46
N SER A 10 18.51 -9.55 8.26
CA SER A 10 17.63 -10.62 7.77
C SER A 10 16.22 -10.12 7.43
N VAL A 11 15.72 -9.07 8.11
CA VAL A 11 14.48 -8.38 7.72
C VAL A 11 14.67 -7.58 6.43
N LEU A 12 15.84 -6.95 6.22
CA LEU A 12 16.17 -6.31 4.94
C LEU A 12 16.45 -7.35 3.83
N VAL A 13 16.89 -8.57 4.16
CA VAL A 13 17.09 -9.69 3.22
C VAL A 13 15.80 -10.45 2.91
N ALA A 14 14.70 -10.14 3.62
CA ALA A 14 13.36 -10.46 3.13
C ALA A 14 12.99 -9.61 1.89
N GLU A 15 13.84 -8.68 1.44
CA GLU A 15 13.90 -8.22 0.06
C GLU A 15 14.55 -9.29 -0.85
N SER A 16 13.92 -10.47 -0.97
CA SER A 16 14.26 -11.38 -2.07
C SER A 16 13.69 -10.84 -3.38
N PHE A 17 14.38 -9.87 -3.97
CA PHE A 17 13.98 -9.17 -5.19
C PHE A 17 13.98 -10.03 -6.47
N ARG A 18 14.42 -11.30 -6.40
CA ARG A 18 14.47 -12.19 -7.58
C ARG A 18 13.10 -12.77 -7.96
N HIS A 19 12.11 -12.69 -7.08
CA HIS A 19 10.74 -13.14 -7.33
C HIS A 19 9.78 -11.98 -7.66
N GLU A 20 10.28 -10.73 -7.71
CA GLU A 20 9.47 -9.53 -7.95
C GLU A 20 8.57 -9.60 -9.18
N PRO A 21 9.02 -10.06 -10.37
CA PRO A 21 8.16 -10.03 -11.55
C PRO A 21 6.92 -10.91 -11.39
N ALA A 22 7.05 -12.07 -10.73
CA ALA A 22 5.93 -12.97 -10.49
C ALA A 22 4.96 -12.39 -9.44
N PHE A 23 5.50 -11.82 -8.35
CA PHE A 23 4.70 -11.15 -7.33
C PHE A 23 3.90 -9.98 -7.90
N TRP A 24 4.52 -9.06 -8.65
CA TRP A 24 3.82 -7.91 -9.20
C TRP A 24 2.81 -8.29 -10.29
N ASN A 25 3.03 -9.40 -10.99
CA ASN A 25 2.05 -9.97 -11.90
C ASN A 25 0.82 -10.49 -11.12
N GLU A 26 1.03 -11.26 -10.05
CA GLU A 26 -0.04 -11.73 -9.16
C GLU A 26 -0.86 -10.57 -8.57
N VAL A 27 -0.18 -9.52 -8.07
CA VAL A 27 -0.86 -8.31 -7.60
C VAL A 27 -1.67 -7.65 -8.71
N GLY A 28 -1.17 -7.63 -9.94
CA GLY A 28 -1.89 -7.08 -11.09
C GLY A 28 -3.12 -7.89 -11.48
N GLU A 29 -3.08 -9.21 -11.32
CA GLU A 29 -4.21 -10.12 -11.55
C GLU A 29 -5.26 -10.07 -10.43
N ALA A 30 -4.91 -9.57 -9.25
CA ALA A 30 -5.81 -9.49 -8.10
C ALA A 30 -7.02 -8.56 -8.31
N PHE A 31 -6.96 -7.67 -9.30
CA PHE A 31 -8.05 -6.74 -9.63
C PHE A 31 -8.25 -6.54 -11.15
N PRO A 32 -9.46 -6.14 -11.58
CA PRO A 32 -9.76 -5.85 -12.97
C PRO A 32 -8.89 -4.73 -13.54
N SER A 33 -8.57 -4.80 -14.84
CA SER A 33 -7.73 -3.81 -15.53
C SER A 33 -8.32 -2.41 -15.61
N ASP A 34 -9.65 -2.31 -15.55
CA ASP A 34 -10.45 -1.09 -15.61
C ASP A 34 -10.76 -0.51 -14.22
N ALA A 35 -10.40 -1.22 -13.16
CA ALA A 35 -10.65 -0.76 -11.79
C ALA A 35 -9.76 0.42 -11.42
N LYS A 36 -10.34 1.42 -10.75
CA LYS A 36 -9.62 2.58 -10.25
C LYS A 36 -9.02 2.24 -8.90
N VAL A 37 -7.73 1.92 -8.88
CA VAL A 37 -7.04 1.50 -7.66
C VAL A 37 -6.14 2.62 -7.16
N ILE A 38 -6.19 2.88 -5.85
CA ILE A 38 -5.21 3.70 -5.15
C ILE A 38 -4.33 2.79 -4.28
N ALA A 39 -3.02 3.03 -4.28
CA ALA A 39 -2.05 2.11 -3.69
C ALA A 39 -1.11 2.80 -2.71
N LEU A 40 -0.95 2.20 -1.53
CA LEU A 40 0.17 2.42 -0.63
C LEU A 40 1.27 1.41 -0.96
N THR A 41 2.17 1.82 -1.84
CA THR A 41 3.22 0.96 -2.40
C THR A 41 4.58 1.64 -2.39
N GLN A 42 5.63 0.83 -2.48
CA GLN A 42 7.01 1.31 -2.57
C GLN A 42 7.30 1.83 -3.98
N ASP A 43 8.33 2.66 -4.12
CA ASP A 43 8.85 3.12 -5.42
C ASP A 43 7.77 3.67 -6.36
N TYR A 44 6.81 4.42 -5.82
CA TYR A 44 5.76 5.08 -6.59
C TYR A 44 4.98 4.14 -7.54
N GLY A 45 4.87 2.85 -7.20
CA GLY A 45 4.12 1.88 -8.00
C GLY A 45 4.77 1.50 -9.34
N TYR A 46 6.02 1.92 -9.60
CA TYR A 46 6.70 1.64 -10.86
C TYR A 46 6.78 0.14 -11.18
N ARG A 47 7.00 -0.71 -10.17
CA ARG A 47 7.06 -2.16 -10.36
C ARG A 47 5.71 -2.77 -10.73
N LEU A 48 4.62 -2.27 -10.14
CA LEU A 48 3.27 -2.71 -10.47
C LEU A 48 2.90 -2.32 -11.92
N MET A 49 3.33 -1.13 -12.36
CA MET A 49 3.13 -0.71 -13.74
C MET A 49 3.96 -1.54 -14.73
N LEU A 50 5.23 -1.82 -14.42
CA LEU A 50 6.15 -2.54 -15.30
C LEU A 50 5.86 -4.03 -15.40
N TYR A 51 5.56 -4.69 -14.28
CA TYR A 51 5.40 -6.14 -14.21
C TYR A 51 3.94 -6.58 -14.11
N GLY A 52 3.11 -5.83 -13.39
CA GLY A 52 1.68 -6.11 -13.25
C GLY A 52 0.80 -5.52 -14.36
N TRP A 53 1.37 -4.64 -15.21
CA TRP A 53 0.61 -3.92 -16.25
C TRP A 53 -0.63 -3.20 -15.69
N ARG A 54 -0.50 -2.65 -14.47
CA ARG A 54 -1.55 -1.88 -13.80
C ARG A 54 -1.08 -0.47 -13.49
N GLN A 55 -1.90 0.50 -13.88
CA GLN A 55 -1.75 1.88 -13.43
C GLN A 55 -2.59 2.09 -12.17
N VAL A 56 -1.97 2.65 -11.13
CA VAL A 56 -2.63 2.93 -9.85
C VAL A 56 -2.33 4.36 -9.44
N ASP A 57 -3.28 4.99 -8.76
CA ASP A 57 -3.03 6.24 -8.06
C ASP A 57 -2.24 5.96 -6.77
N LEU A 58 -1.45 6.92 -6.32
CA LEU A 58 -0.54 6.71 -5.19
C LEU A 58 -1.07 7.38 -3.94
N TRP A 59 -1.19 6.59 -2.87
CA TRP A 59 -1.42 7.13 -1.53
C TRP A 59 -0.13 7.79 -1.01
N PRO A 60 -0.20 8.99 -0.40
CA PRO A 60 0.97 9.66 0.13
C PRO A 60 1.73 8.82 1.18
N LEU A 61 3.05 8.74 1.04
CA LEU A 61 3.90 8.11 2.04
C LEU A 61 3.98 8.95 3.32
N ALA A 62 4.18 8.29 4.46
CA ALA A 62 4.49 8.95 5.71
C ALA A 62 5.92 9.49 5.65
N THR A 63 6.05 10.74 5.21
CA THR A 63 7.30 11.48 5.29
C THR A 63 7.23 12.39 6.53
N GLY A 64 8.36 12.63 7.20
CA GLY A 64 8.38 13.49 8.41
C GLY A 64 7.87 14.92 8.18
N LEU A 65 7.79 15.35 6.92
CA LEU A 65 7.19 16.63 6.53
C LEU A 65 5.65 16.57 6.49
N SER A 66 5.06 15.40 6.21
CA SER A 66 3.61 15.20 6.17
C SER A 66 2.97 15.40 7.55
N GLU A 67 3.67 14.97 8.61
CA GLU A 67 3.23 15.12 10.02
C GLU A 67 3.27 16.58 10.49
N THR A 68 4.16 17.40 9.93
CA THR A 68 4.27 18.83 10.30
C THR A 68 3.24 19.71 9.58
N ARG A 69 2.63 19.20 8.51
CA ARG A 69 1.92 20.04 7.53
C ARG A 69 0.50 20.42 7.94
N ASN A 70 -0.18 19.67 8.80
CA ASN A 70 -1.43 20.10 9.47
C ASN A 70 -1.83 19.13 10.60
N PRO A 71 -1.68 19.51 11.88
CA PRO A 71 -2.08 18.67 13.02
C PRO A 71 -3.61 18.53 13.19
N ASP A 72 -4.40 19.42 12.58
CA ASP A 72 -5.88 19.45 12.67
C ASP A 72 -6.58 18.97 11.38
N ARG A 73 -5.86 18.39 10.41
CA ARG A 73 -6.50 17.90 9.18
C ARG A 73 -7.28 16.63 9.50
N ASP A 74 -8.58 16.65 9.21
CA ASP A 74 -9.42 15.46 9.35
C ASP A 74 -8.95 14.40 8.35
N PHE A 75 -8.16 13.45 8.83
CA PHE A 75 -7.57 12.40 8.01
C PHE A 75 -8.64 11.57 7.29
N ALA A 76 -9.84 11.47 7.87
CA ALA A 76 -10.95 10.78 7.25
C ALA A 76 -11.51 11.55 6.04
N GLU A 77 -11.51 12.89 6.10
CA GLU A 77 -11.90 13.76 4.99
C GLU A 77 -10.87 13.66 3.84
N ASP A 78 -9.57 13.79 4.15
CA ASP A 78 -8.48 13.61 3.18
C ASP A 78 -8.53 12.21 2.52
N PHE A 79 -8.83 11.17 3.31
CA PHE A 79 -9.01 9.82 2.79
C PHE A 79 -10.20 9.74 1.85
N ASN A 80 -11.37 10.24 2.24
CA ASN A 80 -12.55 10.24 1.38
C ASN A 80 -12.30 11.00 0.08
N ASP A 81 -11.62 12.14 0.12
CA ASP A 81 -11.29 12.94 -1.06
C ASP A 81 -10.33 12.22 -2.01
N LEU A 82 -9.26 11.63 -1.48
CA LEU A 82 -8.25 10.93 -2.28
C LEU A 82 -8.76 9.57 -2.81
N THR A 83 -9.64 8.92 -2.05
CA THR A 83 -10.27 7.65 -2.44
C THR A 83 -11.60 7.84 -3.17
N ALA A 84 -12.03 9.09 -3.41
CA ALA A 84 -13.28 9.40 -4.11
C ALA A 84 -13.27 8.81 -5.52
N GLY A 85 -14.27 7.95 -5.79
CA GLY A 85 -14.41 7.28 -7.08
C GLY A 85 -13.32 6.23 -7.37
N LYS A 86 -12.63 5.72 -6.35
CA LYS A 86 -11.77 4.53 -6.43
C LYS A 86 -12.55 3.28 -6.06
N ASP A 87 -12.22 2.18 -6.71
CA ASP A 87 -12.84 0.87 -6.51
C ASP A 87 -12.10 0.07 -5.43
N TYR A 88 -10.77 0.16 -5.40
CA TYR A 88 -9.95 -0.61 -4.47
C TYR A 88 -8.81 0.20 -3.85
N PHE A 89 -8.40 -0.21 -2.66
CA PHE A 89 -7.19 0.26 -1.99
C PHE A 89 -6.18 -0.87 -1.87
N LEU A 90 -5.02 -0.72 -2.50
CA LEU A 90 -3.94 -1.70 -2.47
C LEU A 90 -2.87 -1.31 -1.45
N VAL A 91 -2.52 -2.21 -0.54
CA VAL A 91 -1.39 -2.06 0.38
C VAL A 91 -0.35 -3.12 0.08
N THR A 92 0.85 -2.68 -0.29
CA THR A 92 2.05 -3.55 -0.42
C THR A 92 3.17 -3.07 0.52
N ALA A 93 3.15 -1.79 0.92
CA ALA A 93 4.12 -1.22 1.82
C ALA A 93 3.61 -1.20 3.28
N PHE A 94 3.53 -2.37 3.93
CA PHE A 94 3.04 -2.47 5.32
C PHE A 94 3.84 -1.62 6.31
N GLY A 95 5.16 -1.52 6.15
CA GLY A 95 5.99 -0.64 6.99
C GLY A 95 5.66 0.85 6.85
N GLN A 96 5.02 1.27 5.75
CA GLN A 96 4.47 2.63 5.59
C GLN A 96 3.07 2.73 6.21
N LEU A 97 2.29 1.66 6.17
CA LEU A 97 0.99 1.59 6.83
C LEU A 97 1.11 1.69 8.36
N ASP A 98 2.09 1.01 8.96
CA ASP A 98 2.32 1.09 10.41
C ASP A 98 2.75 2.49 10.89
N LYS A 99 3.31 3.32 9.99
CA LYS A 99 3.59 4.74 10.26
C LYS A 99 2.35 5.63 10.14
N GLN A 100 1.24 5.10 9.62
CA GLN A 100 -0.03 5.81 9.40
C GLN A 100 -1.16 5.10 10.17
N PRO A 101 -1.17 5.15 11.52
CA PRO A 101 -2.17 4.45 12.32
C PRO A 101 -3.61 4.89 12.02
N SER A 102 -3.83 6.14 11.61
CA SER A 102 -5.14 6.64 11.17
C SER A 102 -5.62 5.95 9.90
N LEU A 103 -4.73 5.75 8.91
CA LEU A 103 -5.05 5.01 7.69
C LEU A 103 -5.40 3.56 8.00
N LYS A 104 -4.59 2.91 8.84
CA LYS A 104 -4.82 1.52 9.26
C LYS A 104 -6.21 1.33 9.87
N LYS A 105 -6.60 2.22 10.80
CA LYS A 105 -7.94 2.19 11.41
C LYS A 105 -9.07 2.35 10.39
N ILE A 106 -8.88 3.17 9.36
CA ILE A 106 -9.87 3.35 8.30
C ILE A 106 -9.95 2.09 7.45
N LEU A 107 -8.81 1.56 6.98
CA LEU A 107 -8.77 0.35 6.16
C LEU A 107 -9.32 -0.87 6.89
N ASP A 108 -9.14 -0.98 8.21
CA ASP A 108 -9.74 -2.03 9.05
C ASP A 108 -11.28 -2.02 9.02
N THR A 109 -11.93 -0.93 8.59
CA THR A 109 -13.39 -0.87 8.42
C THR A 109 -13.87 -1.40 7.07
N TYR A 110 -12.97 -1.58 6.10
CA TYR A 110 -13.31 -2.05 4.76
C TYR A 110 -13.07 -3.56 4.63
N PRO A 111 -13.91 -4.28 3.87
CA PRO A 111 -13.68 -5.69 3.60
C PRO A 111 -12.45 -5.89 2.73
N ILE A 112 -11.72 -6.98 2.99
CA ILE A 112 -10.61 -7.43 2.16
C ILE A 112 -11.18 -8.12 0.93
N ALA A 113 -10.93 -7.57 -0.26
CA ALA A 113 -11.31 -8.15 -1.54
C ALA A 113 -10.39 -9.32 -1.92
N ASN A 114 -9.10 -9.15 -1.65
CA ASN A 114 -8.07 -10.14 -1.94
C ASN A 114 -6.83 -9.87 -1.07
N GLU A 115 -6.10 -10.91 -0.70
CA GLU A 115 -4.83 -10.81 0.01
C GLU A 115 -3.89 -11.92 -0.46
N GLY A 116 -2.60 -11.64 -0.44
CA GLY A 116 -1.57 -12.59 -0.82
C GLY A 116 -0.29 -12.39 -0.02
N ASP A 117 0.76 -13.13 -0.37
CA ASP A 117 2.03 -13.07 0.34
C ASP A 117 2.78 -11.76 0.02
N GLY A 118 2.45 -10.70 0.75
CA GLY A 118 3.05 -9.36 0.60
C GLY A 118 2.12 -8.27 0.09
N PHE A 119 0.80 -8.52 -0.03
CA PHE A 119 -0.16 -7.46 -0.36
C PHE A 119 -1.54 -7.72 0.24
N VAL A 120 -2.30 -6.63 0.46
CA VAL A 120 -3.72 -6.65 0.82
C VAL A 120 -4.47 -5.68 -0.06
N LEU A 121 -5.59 -6.12 -0.63
CA LEU A 121 -6.50 -5.34 -1.45
C LEU A 121 -7.83 -5.17 -0.71
N TYR A 122 -8.17 -3.93 -0.38
CA TYR A 122 -9.43 -3.58 0.28
C TYR A 122 -10.47 -3.12 -0.76
N ASP A 123 -11.73 -3.54 -0.61
CA ASP A 123 -12.84 -3.07 -1.46
C ASP A 123 -13.41 -1.75 -0.91
N LEU A 124 -13.28 -0.69 -1.69
CA LEU A 124 -13.79 0.64 -1.32
C LEU A 124 -15.25 0.85 -1.72
N ARG A 125 -15.82 -0.02 -2.56
CA ARG A 125 -17.20 0.10 -3.08
C ARG A 125 -18.25 -0.37 -2.08
N SER A 126 -17.84 -1.16 -1.08
CA SER A 126 -18.75 -1.81 -0.13
C SER A 126 -19.15 -0.92 1.06
N LYS A 127 -19.03 0.41 0.95
CA LYS A 127 -19.42 1.36 2.00
C LYS A 127 -20.79 1.98 1.75
#